data_AF-L1Q2F7-F1
#
_entry.id   AF-L1Q2F7-F1
#
_cell.length_a   1.000
_cell.length_b   1.000
_cell.length_c   1.000
_cell.angle_alpha   90.00
_cell.angle_beta   90.00
_cell.angle_gamma   90.00
#
_symmetry.space_group_name_H-M   'P 1'
#
loop_
_entity.id
_entity.type
_entity.pdbx_description
1 polymer ?
#
loop_
_entity_poly.entity_id
_entity_poly.type
_entity_poly.pdbx_seq_one_letter_code
_entity_poly.pdbx_strand_id
1 'polypeptide(L)' 'MLNKKMKAWDRLEIARMVERPNADEYIKLIFNNFIELHGDRYYKDDKAVIGGIGFLEDIPVTIIEYKKVKI' A
#
# COMPACT_ATOMS: atom_id res chain seq x y z
N MET A 1 -5.23 18.14 -8.99
CA MET A 1 -4.15 19.13 -9.11
C MET A 1 -3.91 19.76 -7.74
N LEU A 2 -2.78 19.48 -7.09
CA LEU A 2 -2.46 20.00 -5.76
C LEU A 2 -2.19 21.50 -5.84
N ASN A 3 -3.01 22.29 -5.14
CA ASN A 3 -2.93 23.74 -5.12
C ASN A 3 -1.74 24.16 -4.23
N LYS A 4 -0.77 24.91 -4.78
CA LYS A 4 0.53 25.25 -4.15
C LYS A 4 0.41 26.06 -2.83
N LYS A 5 -0.82 26.39 -2.40
CA LYS A 5 -1.15 27.17 -1.19
C LYS A 5 -1.91 26.38 -0.10
N MET A 6 -1.84 25.05 -0.07
CA MET A 6 -2.45 24.28 1.04
C MET A 6 -1.68 24.48 2.36
N LYS A 7 -2.40 24.70 3.47
CA LYS A 7 -1.81 24.71 4.81
C LYS A 7 -1.35 23.29 5.17
N ALA A 8 -0.46 23.19 6.16
CA ALA A 8 0.04 21.89 6.61
C ALA A 8 -1.10 20.98 7.12
N TRP A 9 -2.11 21.57 7.77
CA TRP A 9 -3.28 20.86 8.27
C TRP A 9 -4.14 20.28 7.14
N ASP A 10 -4.44 21.08 6.12
CA ASP A 10 -5.21 20.65 4.94
C ASP A 10 -4.55 19.44 4.24
N ARG A 11 -3.21 19.40 4.18
CA ARG A 11 -2.47 18.24 3.64
C ARG A 11 -2.63 17.00 4.51
N LEU A 12 -2.66 17.16 5.82
CA LEU A 12 -2.86 16.06 6.78
C LEU A 12 -4.28 15.48 6.66
N GLU A 13 -5.28 16.35 6.51
CA GLU A 13 -6.67 15.93 6.29
C GLU A 13 -6.78 15.07 5.02
N ILE A 14 -6.20 15.53 3.91
CA ILE A 14 -6.17 14.74 2.66
C ILE A 14 -5.46 13.40 2.85
N ALA A 15 -4.32 13.40 3.56
CA ALA A 15 -3.57 12.16 3.80
C ALA A 15 -4.38 11.14 4.64
N ARG A 16 -5.36 11.60 5.42
CA ARG A 16 -6.19 10.77 6.29
C ARG A 16 -7.54 10.38 5.70
N MET A 17 -7.93 10.95 4.55
CA MET A 17 -9.20 10.64 3.88
C MET A 17 -9.42 9.14 3.71
N VAL A 18 -10.66 8.70 3.93
CA VAL A 18 -11.06 7.28 3.82
C VAL A 18 -10.99 6.80 2.37
N GLU A 19 -11.24 7.70 1.43
CA GLU A 19 -11.18 7.48 -0.01
C GLU A 19 -9.76 7.34 -0.55
N ARG A 20 -8.73 7.62 0.27
CA ARG A 20 -7.34 7.46 -0.15
C ARG A 20 -7.10 5.99 -0.50
N PRO A 21 -6.55 5.68 -1.69
CA PRO A 21 -6.23 4.31 -2.06
C PRO A 21 -5.32 3.62 -1.04
N ASN A 22 -5.63 2.36 -0.77
CA ASN A 22 -4.84 1.51 0.11
C ASN A 22 -3.73 0.79 -0.67
N ALA A 23 -2.81 0.16 0.07
CA ALA A 23 -1.71 -0.62 -0.49
C ALA A 23 -2.15 -1.62 -1.57
N ASP A 24 -3.26 -2.34 -1.35
CA ASP A 24 -3.76 -3.34 -2.30
C ASP A 24 -4.23 -2.74 -3.63
N GLU A 25 -4.75 -1.51 -3.61
CA GLU A 25 -5.15 -0.80 -4.82
C GLU A 25 -3.92 -0.37 -5.63
N TYR A 26 -2.87 0.14 -4.96
CA TYR A 26 -1.61 0.46 -5.62
C TYR A 26 -0.91 -0.77 -6.18
N ILE A 27 -0.87 -1.87 -5.42
CA ILE A 27 -0.20 -3.09 -5.85
C ILE A 27 -0.82 -3.62 -7.15
N LYS A 28 -2.16 -3.63 -7.24
CA LYS A 28 -2.90 -4.07 -8.44
C LYS A 28 -2.68 -3.18 -9.66
N LEU A 29 -2.38 -1.89 -9.47
CA LEU A 29 -2.20 -0.94 -10.56
C LEU A 29 -0.75 -0.87 -11.06
N ILE A 30 0.23 -1.12 -10.18
CA ILE A 30 1.65 -0.92 -10.46
C ILE A 30 2.35 -2.23 -10.81
N PHE A 31 1.97 -3.34 -10.19
CA PHE A 31 2.69 -4.61 -10.33
C PHE A 31 1.87 -5.66 -11.07
N ASN A 32 2.58 -6.52 -11.79
CA ASN A 32 2.02 -7.66 -12.49
C ASN A 32 2.32 -8.95 -11.73
N ASN A 33 1.41 -9.93 -11.85
CA ASN A 33 1.53 -11.27 -11.28
C ASN A 33 1.94 -11.28 -9.79
N PHE A 34 1.37 -10.37 -9.00
CA PHE A 34 1.62 -10.30 -7.57
C PHE A 34 1.11 -11.55 -6.86
N ILE A 35 1.99 -12.19 -6.08
CA ILE A 35 1.71 -13.33 -5.22
C ILE A 35 1.98 -12.88 -3.78
N GLU A 36 0.91 -12.73 -3.00
CA GLU A 36 0.99 -12.39 -1.58
C GLU A 36 1.58 -13.55 -0.78
N LEU A 37 2.49 -13.23 0.13
CA LEU A 37 3.14 -14.15 1.05
C LEU A 37 2.70 -13.80 2.46
N HIS A 38 2.21 -14.82 3.16
CA HIS A 38 1.64 -14.67 4.49
C HIS A 38 2.54 -15.25 5.58
N GLY A 39 2.49 -14.63 6.76
CA GLY A 39 3.07 -15.13 7.99
C GLY A 39 4.54 -14.73 8.23
N ASP A 40 4.85 -14.58 9.52
CA ASP A 40 6.18 -14.28 10.06
C ASP A 40 6.99 -15.55 10.40
N ARG A 41 6.40 -16.74 10.18
CA ARG A 41 6.90 -18.06 10.60
C ARG A 41 7.14 -18.22 12.11
N TYR A 42 6.62 -17.32 12.93
CA TYR A 42 6.86 -17.30 14.37
C TYR A 42 5.57 -17.29 15.17
N TYR A 43 4.69 -16.32 14.92
CA TYR A 43 3.51 -16.12 15.75
C TYR A 43 2.22 -16.05 14.94
N LYS A 44 2.09 -15.04 14.07
CA LYS A 44 0.83 -14.80 13.35
C LYS A 44 1.04 -13.95 12.11
N ASP A 45 0.17 -14.16 11.13
CA ASP A 45 0.03 -13.27 9.99
C ASP A 45 -0.59 -11.93 10.44
N ASP A 46 0.17 -10.84 10.31
CA ASP A 46 -0.30 -9.49 10.62
C ASP A 46 -0.99 -8.87 9.39
N LYS A 47 -2.31 -8.71 9.49
CA LYS A 47 -3.14 -8.12 8.42
C LYS A 47 -2.81 -6.66 8.11
N ALA A 48 -2.03 -5.98 8.96
CA ALA A 48 -1.57 -4.62 8.74
C ALA A 48 -0.40 -4.55 7.75
N VAL A 49 0.26 -5.67 7.42
CA VAL A 49 1.34 -5.72 6.45
C VAL A 49 0.93 -6.64 5.30
N ILE A 50 1.14 -6.18 4.07
CA ILE A 50 1.02 -7.00 2.86
C ILE A 50 2.44 -7.14 2.30
N GLY A 51 2.86 -8.37 2.06
CA GLY A 51 4.15 -8.68 1.46
C GLY A 51 4.00 -9.70 0.35
N GLY A 52 4.89 -9.69 -0.64
CA GLY A 52 4.84 -10.68 -1.71
C GLY A 52 5.89 -10.47 -2.80
N ILE A 53 5.78 -11.27 -3.85
CA ILE A 53 6.64 -11.18 -5.04
C ILE A 53 5.78 -10.85 -6.26
N GLY A 54 6.35 -10.13 -7.22
CA GLY A 54 5.68 -9.79 -8.47
C GLY A 54 6.65 -9.20 -9.47
N PHE A 55 6.12 -8.53 -10.48
CA PHE A 55 6.91 -7.89 -11.53
C PHE A 55 6.61 -6.40 -11.60
N LEU A 56 7.65 -5.60 -11.78
CA LEU A 56 7.59 -4.20 -12.16
C LEU A 56 8.28 -4.06 -13.51
N GLU A 57 7.53 -3.78 -14.58
CA GLU A 57 8.07 -3.69 -15.95
C GLU A 57 8.97 -4.91 -16.29
N ASP A 58 8.44 -6.12 -16.08
CA ASP A 58 9.13 -7.41 -16.26
C ASP A 58 10.31 -7.70 -15.32
N ILE A 59 10.64 -6.80 -14.40
CA ILE A 59 11.67 -7.01 -13.39
C ILE A 59 11.04 -7.70 -12.17
N PRO A 60 11.52 -8.89 -11.75
CA PRO A 60 11.03 -9.53 -10.54
C PRO A 60 11.42 -8.72 -9.31
N VAL A 61 10.44 -8.39 -8.48
CA VAL A 61 10.60 -7.55 -7.29
C VAL A 61 9.90 -8.16 -6.08
N THR A 62 10.40 -7.85 -4.89
CA THR A 62 9.70 -8.08 -3.62
C THR A 62 8.98 -6.81 -3.23
N ILE A 63 7.70 -6.92 -2.89
CA ILE A 63 6.85 -5.80 -2.52
C ILE A 63 6.47 -5.97 -1.05
N ILE A 64 6.64 -4.91 -0.25
CA ILE A 64 6.26 -4.85 1.16
C ILE A 64 5.57 -3.52 1.39
N GLU A 65 4.32 -3.57 1.83
CA GLU A 65 3.49 -2.38 2.02
C GLU A 65 2.65 -2.48 3.30
N TYR A 66 2.36 -1.31 3.87
CA TYR A 66 1.47 -1.21 5.02
C TYR A 66 0.01 -1.06 4.59
N LYS A 67 -0.86 -1.95 5.06
CA LYS A 67 -2.29 -1.90 4.84
C LYS A 67 -2.97 -1.12 5.95
N LYS A 68 -3.50 0.05 5.60
CA LYS A 68 -4.39 0.81 6.50
C LYS A 68 -5.74 0.09 6.62
N VAL A 69 -6.19 -0.13 7.85
CA VAL A 69 -7.55 -0.58 8.14
C VAL A 69 -8.52 0.53 7.73
N LYS A 70 -9.45 0.23 6.81
CA LYS A 70 -10.62 1.09 6.56
C LYS A 70 -11.61 0.82 7.70
N ILE A 71 -11.75 1.80 8.60
CA ILE A 71 -12.74 1.82 9.69
C ILE A 71 -13.92 2.66 9.21
#